data_AF-A0A3C1BUU4-F1
#
_entry.id   AF-A0A3C1BUU4-F1
#
_cell.length_a   1.000
_cell.length_b   1.000
_cell.length_c   1.000
_cell.angle_alpha   90.00
_cell.angle_beta   90.00
_cell.angle_gamma   90.00
#
_symmetry.space_group_name_H-M   'P 1'
#
loop_
_entity.id
_entity.type
_entity.pdbx_description
1 polymer ?
#
loop_
_entity_poly.entity_id
_entity_poly.type
_entity_poly.pdbx_seq_one_letter_code
_entity_poly.pdbx_strand_id
1 'polypeptide(L)'
;MKKPQDSVAKVTQALKDMGVDTEVLTFSQSTKTSQEEADAAGCDLAQIAKSIVFRAKKADKAVLVITSGVNRVDTKLIRDHLGEKPDKADADFVREKTGYVIGGVPAIAHKEEPIVFLDETLTTFDEIWSA
;
A
#
# COMPACT_ATOMS: atom_id res chain seq x y z
N MET A 1 -11.35 9.27 -18.89
CA MET A 1 -10.19 8.91 -18.04
C MET A 1 -10.23 9.80 -16.81
N LYS A 2 -10.40 9.25 -15.60
CA LYS A 2 -10.32 10.04 -14.36
C LYS A 2 -8.87 10.45 -14.13
N LYS A 3 -8.61 11.73 -13.91
CA LYS A 3 -7.26 12.29 -13.73
C LYS A 3 -6.59 11.74 -12.44
N PRO A 4 -5.25 11.61 -12.41
CA PRO A 4 -4.47 11.24 -11.20
C PRO A 4 -4.74 12.13 -9.98
N GLN A 5 -5.22 13.36 -10.21
CA GLN A 5 -5.52 14.38 -9.20
C GLN A 5 -6.59 13.95 -8.18
N ASP A 6 -7.43 12.96 -8.50
CA ASP A 6 -8.49 12.44 -7.62
C ASP A 6 -7.93 11.50 -6.54
N SER A 7 -6.95 10.66 -6.88
CA SER A 7 -6.38 9.66 -5.95
C SER A 7 -5.54 10.30 -4.85
N VAL A 8 -4.62 11.20 -5.22
CA VAL A 8 -3.76 11.92 -4.27
C VAL A 8 -4.62 12.74 -3.31
N ALA A 9 -5.57 13.54 -3.83
CA ALA A 9 -6.46 14.33 -3.01
C ALA A 9 -7.28 13.47 -2.03
N LYS A 10 -7.76 12.29 -2.47
CA LYS A 10 -8.49 11.36 -1.61
C LYS A 10 -7.63 10.81 -0.47
N VAL A 11 -6.38 10.44 -0.73
CA VAL A 11 -5.46 9.92 0.30
C VAL A 11 -5.04 11.03 1.26
N THR A 12 -4.64 12.20 0.74
CA THR A 12 -4.26 13.36 1.57
C THR A 12 -5.42 13.81 2.46
N GLN A 13 -6.65 13.82 1.95
CA GLN A 13 -7.82 14.16 2.77
C GLN A 13 -8.05 13.12 3.87
N ALA A 14 -7.92 11.82 3.56
CA ALA A 14 -8.07 10.77 4.56
C ALA A 14 -7.00 10.87 5.68
N LEU A 15 -5.74 11.15 5.33
CA LEU A 15 -4.68 11.38 6.32
C LEU A 15 -4.98 12.59 7.20
N LYS A 16 -5.44 13.69 6.58
CA LYS A 16 -5.84 14.91 7.29
C LYS A 16 -7.00 14.66 8.26
N ASP A 17 -8.02 13.90 7.84
CA ASP A 17 -9.16 13.55 8.69
C ASP A 17 -8.74 12.67 9.88
N MET A 18 -7.65 11.91 9.74
CA MET A 18 -7.02 11.13 10.82
C MET A 18 -6.06 11.95 11.68
N GLY A 19 -5.83 13.23 11.36
CA GLY A 19 -4.88 14.09 12.07
C GLY A 19 -3.41 13.76 11.83
N VAL A 20 -3.11 13.05 10.73
CA VAL A 20 -1.75 12.69 10.34
C VAL A 20 -1.17 13.81 9.49
N ASP A 21 -0.03 14.35 9.93
CA ASP A 21 0.75 15.30 9.13
C ASP A 21 1.41 14.56 7.96
N THR A 22 1.36 15.15 6.77
CA THR A 22 1.81 14.48 5.54
C THR A 22 2.28 15.47 4.50
N GLU A 23 3.42 15.17 3.88
CA GLU A 23 3.93 15.87 2.72
C GLU A 23 3.71 15.04 1.45
N VAL A 24 3.19 15.68 0.40
CA VAL A 24 3.04 15.05 -0.92
C VAL A 24 4.20 15.48 -1.81
N LEU A 25 5.08 14.53 -2.12
CA LEU A 25 6.18 14.74 -3.07
C LEU A 25 5.74 14.32 -4.48
N THR A 26 6.11 15.11 -5.49
CA THR A 26 5.87 14.79 -6.90
C THR A 26 7.19 14.77 -7.65
N PHE A 27 7.50 13.64 -8.27
CA PHE A 27 8.73 13.42 -9.00
C PHE A 27 8.49 13.35 -10.50
N SER A 28 9.41 13.88 -11.30
CA SER A 28 9.40 13.75 -12.77
C SER A 28 10.02 12.43 -13.25
N GLN A 29 10.79 11.78 -12.39
CA GLN A 29 11.41 10.46 -12.60
C GLN A 29 10.44 9.32 -12.33
N SER A 30 10.74 8.13 -12.86
CA SER A 30 9.95 6.91 -12.59
C SER A 30 10.01 6.56 -11.10
N THR A 31 8.90 6.07 -10.56
CA THR A 31 8.74 5.55 -9.19
C THR A 31 7.97 4.23 -9.24
N LYS A 32 8.33 3.35 -10.18
CA LYS A 32 7.62 2.07 -10.41
C LYS A 32 8.15 0.95 -9.53
N THR A 33 9.35 1.13 -8.99
CA THR A 33 9.97 0.19 -8.06
C THR A 33 10.33 0.93 -6.78
N SER A 34 10.41 0.20 -5.67
CA SER A 34 10.79 0.83 -4.41
C SER A 34 12.21 1.39 -4.39
N GLN A 35 13.11 0.85 -5.22
CA GLN A 35 14.44 1.46 -5.36
C GLN A 35 14.35 2.81 -6.06
N GLU A 36 13.57 2.89 -7.15
CA GLU A 36 13.33 4.17 -7.85
C GLU A 36 12.63 5.19 -6.94
N GLU A 37 11.68 4.76 -6.10
CA GLU A 37 11.02 5.60 -5.09
C GLU A 37 12.01 6.12 -4.04
N ALA A 38 12.85 5.23 -3.49
CA ALA A 38 13.86 5.60 -2.50
C ALA A 38 14.88 6.60 -3.07
N ASP A 39 15.38 6.33 -4.27
CA ASP A 39 16.32 7.20 -4.96
C ASP A 39 15.70 8.58 -5.25
N ALA A 40 14.41 8.62 -5.61
CA ALA A 40 13.71 9.86 -5.89
C ALA A 40 13.42 10.68 -4.63
N ALA A 41 13.04 10.02 -3.53
CA ALA A 41 12.76 10.64 -2.24
C ALA A 41 14.04 10.99 -1.45
N GLY A 42 15.18 10.39 -1.80
CA GLY A 42 16.43 10.54 -1.06
C GLY A 42 16.41 9.86 0.30
N CYS A 43 15.67 8.75 0.43
CA CYS A 43 15.53 7.99 1.67
C CYS A 43 16.12 6.58 1.56
N ASP A 44 16.22 5.86 2.68
CA ASP A 44 16.61 4.46 2.64
C ASP A 44 15.51 3.60 2.00
N LEU A 45 15.89 2.57 1.24
CA LEU A 45 14.95 1.60 0.67
C LEU A 45 14.04 0.96 1.75
N ALA A 46 14.56 0.83 2.97
CA ALA A 46 13.80 0.27 4.08
C ALA A 46 12.64 1.18 4.55
N GLN A 47 12.70 2.49 4.27
CA GLN A 47 11.66 3.48 4.60
C GLN A 47 10.53 3.53 3.56
N ILE A 48 10.69 2.85 2.42
CA ILE A 48 9.63 2.73 1.43
C ILE A 48 8.59 1.71 1.92
N ALA A 49 7.35 2.16 2.11
CA ALA A 49 6.20 1.34 2.43
C ALA A 49 5.43 0.96 1.16
N LYS A 50 5.53 -0.31 0.76
CA LYS A 50 4.79 -0.88 -0.37
C LYS A 50 3.46 -1.44 0.09
N SER A 51 2.40 -1.16 -0.66
CA SER A 51 1.09 -1.78 -0.50
C SER A 51 0.91 -2.95 -1.48
N ILE A 52 0.77 -4.16 -0.95
CA ILE A 52 0.54 -5.38 -1.75
C ILE A 52 -0.81 -5.97 -1.38
N VAL A 53 -1.65 -6.21 -2.40
CA VAL A 53 -3.02 -6.72 -2.20
C VAL A 53 -3.12 -8.19 -2.57
N PHE A 54 -3.65 -8.97 -1.64
CA PHE A 54 -4.11 -10.35 -1.83
C PHE A 54 -5.62 -10.43 -1.61
N ARG A 55 -6.19 -11.61 -1.88
CA ARG A 55 -7.61 -11.92 -1.66
C ARG A 55 -7.77 -13.03 -0.62
N ALA A 56 -8.56 -12.76 0.41
CA ALA A 56 -9.11 -13.78 1.30
C ALA A 56 -10.42 -14.30 0.67
N LYS A 57 -10.38 -15.50 0.07
CA LYS A 57 -11.49 -16.02 -0.73
C LYS A 57 -12.74 -16.30 0.09
N LYS A 58 -12.61 -16.85 1.31
CA LYS A 58 -13.78 -17.19 2.15
C LYS A 58 -14.59 -15.96 2.53
N ALA A 59 -13.90 -14.86 2.84
CA ALA A 59 -14.52 -13.61 3.27
C ALA A 59 -14.83 -12.64 2.11
N ASP A 60 -14.35 -12.95 0.90
CA ASP A 60 -14.31 -12.03 -0.24
C ASP A 60 -13.72 -10.65 0.10
N LYS A 61 -12.66 -10.64 0.90
CA LYS A 61 -12.00 -9.40 1.37
C LYS A 61 -10.62 -9.21 0.76
N ALA A 62 -10.27 -7.95 0.55
CA ALA A 62 -8.89 -7.57 0.28
C ALA A 62 -8.03 -7.78 1.53
N VAL A 63 -6.84 -8.35 1.34
CA VAL A 63 -5.79 -8.45 2.34
C VAL A 63 -4.67 -7.52 1.90
N LEU A 64 -4.52 -6.41 2.60
CA LEU A 64 -3.50 -5.41 2.35
C LEU A 64 -2.27 -5.72 3.22
N VAL A 65 -1.12 -5.85 2.59
CA VAL A 65 0.16 -5.97 3.27
C VAL A 65 0.97 -4.72 2.99
N ILE A 66 1.25 -3.95 4.03
CA ILE A 66 2.12 -2.78 4.00
C ILE A 66 3.50 -3.24 4.45
N THR A 67 4.47 -3.29 3.53
CA THR A 67 5.79 -3.87 3.79
C THR A 67 6.93 -2.99 3.33
N SER A 68 8.04 -3.05 4.06
CA SER A 68 9.26 -2.31 3.74
C SER A 68 9.81 -2.68 2.36
N GLY A 69 10.44 -1.71 1.69
CA GLY A 69 11.05 -1.85 0.37
C GLY A 69 12.04 -3.00 0.27
N VAL A 70 12.80 -3.25 1.35
CA VAL A 70 13.80 -4.33 1.43
C VAL A 70 13.17 -5.71 1.65
N ASN A 71 11.94 -5.77 2.16
CA ASN A 71 11.30 -7.01 2.56
C ASN A 71 10.44 -7.61 1.45
N ARG A 72 10.20 -8.92 1.59
CA ARG A 72 9.29 -9.71 0.76
C ARG A 72 8.21 -10.31 1.64
N VAL A 73 6.98 -10.30 1.13
CA VAL A 73 5.82 -10.85 1.84
C VAL A 73 5.89 -12.37 1.89
N ASP A 74 5.84 -12.92 3.10
CA ASP A 74 5.64 -14.35 3.31
C ASP A 74 4.14 -14.69 3.43
N THR A 75 3.58 -15.23 2.35
CA THR A 75 2.18 -15.67 2.31
C THR A 75 1.84 -16.80 3.30
N LYS A 76 2.83 -17.51 3.85
CA LYS A 76 2.60 -18.49 4.92
C LYS A 76 2.22 -17.79 6.23
N LEU A 77 2.89 -16.71 6.59
CA LEU A 77 2.54 -15.92 7.77
C LEU A 77 1.11 -15.39 7.66
N ILE A 78 0.77 -14.81 6.51
CA ILE A 78 -0.59 -14.33 6.26
C ILE A 78 -1.60 -15.48 6.38
N ARG A 79 -1.30 -16.66 5.81
CA ARG A 79 -2.17 -17.84 5.91
C ARG A 79 -2.41 -18.24 7.35
N ASP A 80 -1.36 -18.27 8.15
CA ASP A 80 -1.42 -18.73 9.55
C ASP A 80 -2.28 -17.77 10.39
N HIS A 81 -2.32 -16.48 10.06
CA HIS A 81 -3.22 -15.50 10.66
C HIS A 81 -4.65 -15.51 10.09
N LEU A 82 -4.82 -15.72 8.78
CA LEU A 82 -6.13 -15.74 8.11
C LEU A 82 -6.90 -17.06 8.31
N GLY A 83 -6.22 -18.17 8.59
CA GLY A 83 -6.81 -19.51 8.55
C GLY A 83 -7.13 -20.00 7.13
N GLU A 84 -6.61 -19.33 6.10
CA GLU A 84 -6.66 -19.74 4.70
C GLU A 84 -5.50 -19.17 3.91
N LYS A 85 -5.11 -19.83 2.82
CA LYS A 85 -4.03 -19.30 1.96
C LYS A 85 -4.56 -18.07 1.23
N PRO A 86 -3.88 -16.92 1.31
CA PRO A 86 -4.26 -15.75 0.52
C PRO A 86 -3.97 -16.01 -0.96
N ASP A 87 -4.90 -15.61 -1.82
CA ASP A 87 -4.73 -15.69 -3.26
C ASP A 87 -4.22 -14.37 -3.84
N LYS A 88 -3.56 -14.45 -5.00
CA LYS A 88 -3.22 -13.25 -5.75
C LYS A 88 -4.51 -12.54 -6.15
N ALA A 89 -4.59 -11.25 -5.85
CA ALA A 89 -5.66 -10.41 -6.33
C ALA A 89 -5.42 -10.05 -7.82
N ASP A 90 -6.45 -10.20 -8.65
CA ASP A 90 -6.44 -9.69 -10.03
C ASP A 90 -6.79 -8.19 -10.06
N ALA A 91 -6.57 -7.56 -11.22
CA ALA A 91 -6.74 -6.12 -11.38
C ALA A 91 -8.19 -5.65 -11.15
N ASP A 92 -9.17 -6.47 -11.54
CA ASP A 92 -10.59 -6.14 -11.39
C ASP A 92 -10.97 -6.18 -9.92
N PHE A 93 -10.59 -7.23 -9.19
CA PHE A 93 -10.81 -7.34 -7.75
C PHE A 93 -10.13 -6.21 -6.98
N VAL A 94 -8.87 -5.89 -7.28
CA VAL A 94 -8.16 -4.77 -6.62
C VAL A 94 -8.92 -3.46 -6.83
N ARG A 95 -9.37 -3.17 -8.05
CA ARG A 95 -10.10 -1.95 -8.36
C ARG A 95 -11.50 -1.90 -7.74
N GLU A 96 -12.17 -3.04 -7.69
CA GLU A 96 -13.47 -3.20 -7.05
C GLU A 96 -13.36 -2.86 -5.56
N LYS A 97 -12.48 -3.56 -4.83
CA LYS A 97 -12.36 -3.47 -3.37
C LYS A 97 -11.63 -2.22 -2.87
N THR A 98 -10.57 -1.80 -3.56
CA THR A 98 -9.74 -0.66 -3.11
C THR A 98 -10.14 0.65 -3.78
N GLY A 99 -10.61 0.60 -5.03
CA GLY A 99 -10.82 1.78 -5.87
C GLY A 99 -9.58 2.24 -6.65
N TYR A 100 -8.45 1.55 -6.49
CA TYR A 100 -7.17 1.86 -7.13
C TYR A 100 -6.75 0.76 -8.11
N VAL A 101 -5.69 1.01 -8.88
CA VAL A 101 -5.12 0.02 -9.79
C VAL A 101 -3.90 -0.65 -9.15
N ILE A 102 -3.56 -1.86 -9.61
CA ILE A 102 -2.33 -2.55 -9.17
C ILE A 102 -1.11 -1.64 -9.39
N GLY A 103 -0.24 -1.57 -8.39
CA GLY A 103 0.95 -0.71 -8.41
C GLY A 103 0.71 0.75 -8.00
N GLY A 104 -0.54 1.13 -7.71
CA GLY A 104 -0.89 2.46 -7.17
C GLY A 104 -1.97 2.37 -6.09
N VAL A 105 -1.97 1.25 -5.34
CA VAL A 105 -2.86 1.07 -4.19
C VAL A 105 -2.19 1.76 -3.00
N PRO A 106 -2.77 2.80 -2.41
CA PRO A 106 -2.22 3.45 -1.22
C PRO A 106 -2.43 2.60 0.03
N ALA A 107 -1.76 2.96 1.14
CA ALA A 107 -1.95 2.31 2.43
C ALA A 107 -3.36 2.49 3.03
N ILE A 108 -4.07 3.56 2.64
CA ILE A 108 -5.37 3.93 3.20
C ILE A 108 -6.36 4.43 2.13
N ALA A 109 -7.55 4.86 2.56
CA ALA A 109 -8.59 5.45 1.69
C ALA A 109 -9.18 4.48 0.65
N HIS A 110 -9.28 3.19 1.00
CA HIS A 110 -9.94 2.17 0.16
C HIS A 110 -11.46 2.33 0.12
N LYS A 111 -12.13 1.68 -0.83
CA LYS A 111 -13.61 1.66 -0.91
C LYS A 111 -14.22 0.78 0.18
N GLU A 112 -13.59 -0.36 0.43
CA GLU A 112 -13.96 -1.31 1.48
C GLU A 112 -12.77 -1.47 2.43
N GLU A 113 -13.04 -1.67 3.72
CA GLU A 113 -12.01 -1.88 4.74
C GLU A 113 -11.31 -3.25 4.54
N PRO A 114 -9.99 -3.26 4.22
CA PRO A 114 -9.25 -4.50 4.04
C PRO A 114 -8.83 -5.13 5.38
N ILE A 115 -8.38 -6.38 5.33
CA ILE A 115 -7.58 -6.98 6.41
C ILE A 115 -6.15 -6.47 6.24
N VAL A 116 -5.58 -5.83 7.25
CA VAL A 116 -4.27 -5.16 7.15
C VAL A 116 -3.19 -5.93 7.91
N PHE A 117 -2.05 -6.15 7.26
CA PHE A 117 -0.80 -6.57 7.87
C PHE A 117 0.24 -5.46 7.68
N LEU A 118 0.90 -5.08 8.78
CA LEU A 118 1.97 -4.09 8.77
C LEU A 118 3.29 -4.78 9.10
N ASP A 119 4.30 -4.50 8.28
CA ASP A 119 5.68 -4.90 8.53
C ASP A 119 6.29 -4.07 9.67
N GLU A 120 6.66 -4.74 10.75
CA GLU A 120 7.22 -4.14 11.96
C GLU A 120 8.48 -3.31 11.67
N THR A 121 9.22 -3.62 10.60
CA THR A 121 10.38 -2.84 10.13
C THR A 121 10.01 -1.38 9.91
N LEU A 122 8.80 -1.09 9.42
CA LEU A 122 8.38 0.28 9.15
C LEU A 122 8.21 1.10 10.43
N THR A 123 7.99 0.45 11.57
CA THR A 123 7.81 1.13 12.87
C THR A 123 9.13 1.54 13.52
N THR A 124 10.27 1.14 12.96
CA THR A 124 11.59 1.56 13.45
C THR A 124 12.05 2.90 12.91
N PHE A 125 11.28 3.51 11.99
CA PHE A 125 11.59 4.79 11.38
C PHE A 125 10.63 5.87 11.88
N ASP A 126 11.16 7.07 12.10
CA ASP A 126 10.33 8.24 12.44
C ASP A 126 9.48 8.69 11.25
N GLU A 127 9.99 8.48 10.03
CA GLU A 127 9.34 8.85 8.77
C GLU A 127 9.47 7.72 7.74
N ILE A 128 8.40 7.51 6.97
CA ILE A 128 8.29 6.53 5.89
C ILE A 128 7.64 7.18 4.67
N TRP A 129 7.91 6.64 3.47
CA TRP A 129 7.30 7.09 2.22
C TRP A 129 6.41 5.99 1.67
N SER A 130 5.19 6.34 1.27
CA SER A 130 4.24 5.43 0.62
C SER A 130 3.80 6.03 -0.72
N ALA A 131 3.68 5.17 -1.72
CA ALA A 131 2.98 5.46 -2.97
C ALA A 131 1.46 5.22 -2.83
#